data_AF-A0A940YZ57-F1
#
_entry.id   AF-A0A940YZ57-F1
#
_cell.length_a   1.000
_cell.length_b   1.000
_cell.length_c   1.000
_cell.angle_alpha   90.00
_cell.angle_beta   90.00
_cell.angle_gamma   90.00
#
_symmetry.space_group_name_H-M   'P 1'
#
loop_
_entity.id
_entity.type
_entity.pdbx_description
1 polymer ?
#
loop_
_entity_poly.entity_id
_entity_poly.type
_entity_poly.pdbx_seq_one_letter_code
_entity_poly.pdbx_strand_id
1 'polypeptide(L)'
;MKRILIRSGKSPFRVATPTEFIHQDLIGTNTGNLLFSDSAHKMLSTPDTEVTSNGIRTDPSARRAAEINERYDVFVVPLANAFRPSFHASLDRLSTLIEQLTIPVVVLGVGAQAPDDYDTGWLKPMEASAKRFVSAVLDRSASIGVRGELTASYLKDLGFPADRIDIIGCPSMFLYGDTFPETREAELTEASRLALNLSPDAIPVGDVSGVARYAWERYPHLTYYAQNLDDAELLLWGDTTPESGREDAFPLQLSHDLLRENKVRMPLDPATWIDELRAYDFAYGTRLHGNIAALLAGTPAVLLSHDSRTLELCRYFDLPYRSLAGLPAETDPRELYETADFSALRKGHRERFERIVAFLDRNDLENTYSHGDRGAAFDARLAALDLPPSMPVWDGSDDGHMRYRIARLRERLAASDAKLATTGAKLAAAEKRATETARRLDTARQELTDTRERLAALERRVSGVEKRAMVRIGPALRRRTRGLLGWGGGRKTG
;
A
#
# COMPACT_ATOMS: atom_id res chain seq x y z
N MET A 1 7.74 23.08 25.42
CA MET A 1 6.96 22.60 24.27
C MET A 1 7.47 21.22 23.86
N LYS A 2 6.58 20.23 23.72
CA LYS A 2 6.87 18.86 23.25
C LYS A 2 6.96 18.87 21.73
N ARG A 3 8.07 18.41 21.17
CA ARG A 3 8.37 18.40 19.73
C ARG A 3 7.94 17.06 19.14
N ILE A 4 6.88 17.07 18.34
CA ILE A 4 6.26 15.88 17.76
C ILE A 4 6.67 15.76 16.30
N LEU A 5 7.28 14.65 15.94
CA LEU A 5 7.51 14.29 14.55
C LEU A 5 6.34 13.45 14.03
N ILE A 6 5.74 13.79 12.89
CA ILE A 6 4.68 13.01 12.26
C ILE A 6 5.13 12.46 10.92
N ARG A 7 4.89 11.16 10.70
CA ARG A 7 4.99 10.54 9.38
C ARG A 7 3.90 11.09 8.45
N SER A 8 4.24 12.10 7.68
CA SER A 8 3.31 12.81 6.77
C SER A 8 4.07 13.44 5.62
N GLY A 9 3.46 13.49 4.43
CA GLY A 9 4.13 14.01 3.25
C GLY A 9 4.31 15.54 3.26
N LYS A 10 3.37 16.27 3.85
CA LYS A 10 3.48 17.71 4.13
C LYS A 10 2.83 18.08 5.47
N SER A 11 3.14 19.27 5.97
CA SER A 11 2.36 19.90 7.03
C SER A 11 1.04 20.42 6.43
N PRO A 12 -0.08 20.39 7.17
CA PRO A 12 -1.32 21.06 6.74
C PRO A 12 -1.11 22.54 6.43
N PHE A 13 -0.13 23.17 7.10
CA PHE A 13 0.19 24.58 6.92
C PHE A 13 1.16 24.87 5.76
N ARG A 14 1.61 23.83 5.05
CA ARG A 14 2.42 23.99 3.84
C ARG A 14 1.49 24.04 2.63
N VAL A 15 1.36 25.24 2.06
CA VAL A 15 0.78 25.46 0.74
C VAL A 15 1.78 24.95 -0.30
N ALA A 16 1.40 23.95 -1.09
CA ALA A 16 2.25 23.35 -2.10
C ALA A 16 1.69 23.64 -3.50
N THR A 17 2.57 24.04 -4.42
CA THR A 17 2.20 24.14 -5.84
C THR A 17 1.93 22.75 -6.44
N PRO A 18 1.17 22.64 -7.55
CA PRO A 18 0.98 21.37 -8.25
C PRO A 18 2.32 20.69 -8.60
N THR A 19 3.31 21.48 -8.97
CA THR A 19 4.64 20.97 -9.31
C THR A 19 5.40 20.41 -8.11
N GLU A 20 5.32 21.05 -6.94
CA GLU A 20 5.94 20.50 -5.71
C GLU A 20 5.22 19.25 -5.23
N PHE A 21 3.89 19.26 -5.30
CA PHE A 21 3.04 18.14 -4.92
C PHE A 21 3.46 16.85 -5.64
N ILE A 22 3.66 16.94 -6.96
CA ILE A 22 4.11 15.81 -7.78
C ILE A 22 5.61 15.54 -7.58
N HIS A 23 6.46 16.56 -7.67
CA HIS A 23 7.91 16.37 -7.66
C HIS A 23 8.42 15.71 -6.37
N GLN A 24 7.81 16.05 -5.23
CA GLN A 24 8.21 15.55 -3.92
C GLN A 24 7.40 14.34 -3.45
N ASP A 25 6.39 13.91 -4.22
CA ASP A 25 5.39 12.91 -3.81
C ASP A 25 4.84 13.20 -2.40
N LEU A 26 4.18 14.36 -2.25
CA LEU A 26 3.65 14.80 -0.96
C LEU A 26 2.50 13.93 -0.44
N ILE A 27 2.02 12.99 -1.24
CA ILE A 27 0.89 12.12 -0.91
C ILE A 27 1.30 10.66 -0.72
N GLY A 28 2.55 10.28 -0.99
CA GLY A 28 3.00 8.90 -0.91
C GLY A 28 2.10 7.99 -1.74
N THR A 29 1.98 8.35 -3.03
CA THR A 29 1.15 7.74 -4.07
C THR A 29 -0.37 7.95 -3.97
N ASN A 30 -0.94 8.41 -2.85
CA ASN A 30 -2.40 8.59 -2.73
C ASN A 30 -2.82 9.77 -1.85
N THR A 31 -3.66 10.68 -2.37
CA THR A 31 -4.06 11.92 -1.67
C THR A 31 -4.88 11.67 -0.40
N GLY A 32 -5.55 10.52 -0.30
CA GLY A 32 -6.20 10.08 0.94
C GLY A 32 -5.26 9.94 2.13
N ASN A 33 -3.94 9.83 1.90
CA ASN A 33 -2.94 9.86 2.96
C ASN A 33 -2.87 11.20 3.69
N LEU A 34 -3.21 12.30 3.01
CA LEU A 34 -3.24 13.62 3.62
C LEU A 34 -4.37 13.75 4.65
N LEU A 35 -5.54 13.14 4.42
CA LEU A 35 -6.68 13.25 5.35
C LEU A 35 -6.36 12.72 6.76
N PHE A 36 -5.77 11.52 6.84
CA PHE A 36 -5.44 10.95 8.15
C PHE A 36 -4.18 11.57 8.75
N SER A 37 -3.24 12.09 7.93
CA SER A 37 -2.12 12.84 8.48
C SER A 37 -2.55 14.20 9.01
N ASP A 38 -3.42 14.92 8.31
CA ASP A 38 -3.91 16.23 8.74
C ASP A 38 -4.75 16.12 10.00
N SER A 39 -5.54 15.04 10.10
CA SER A 39 -6.24 14.73 11.35
C SER A 39 -5.27 14.45 12.50
N ALA A 40 -4.17 13.73 12.26
CA ALA A 40 -3.13 13.52 13.28
C ALA A 40 -2.42 14.83 13.67
N HIS A 41 -2.12 15.70 12.71
CA HIS A 41 -1.57 17.04 12.97
C HIS A 41 -2.53 17.87 13.81
N LYS A 42 -3.81 17.91 13.43
CA LYS A 42 -4.85 18.62 14.18
C LYS A 42 -4.98 18.09 15.60
N MET A 43 -5.09 16.77 15.78
CA MET A 43 -5.20 16.15 17.11
C MET A 43 -4.06 16.54 18.04
N LEU A 44 -2.84 16.66 17.50
CA LEU A 44 -1.62 16.87 18.28
C LEU A 44 -1.16 18.33 18.32
N SER A 45 -1.96 19.26 17.80
CA SER A 45 -1.64 20.70 17.78
C SER A 45 -2.25 21.41 19.00
N THR A 46 -1.53 21.39 20.11
CA THR A 46 -1.85 22.11 21.35
C THR A 46 -0.88 23.30 21.57
N PRO A 47 -1.18 24.24 22.48
CA PRO A 47 -0.26 25.35 22.81
C PRO A 47 1.14 24.91 23.26
N ASP A 48 1.26 23.72 23.85
CA ASP A 48 2.51 23.19 24.39
C ASP A 48 3.21 22.19 23.45
N THR A 49 2.76 22.08 22.19
CA THR A 49 3.33 21.15 21.21
C THR A 49 3.83 21.86 19.95
N GLU A 50 4.90 21.36 19.37
CA GLU A 50 5.37 21.72 18.03
C GLU A 50 5.31 20.50 17.13
N VAL A 51 4.45 20.53 16.11
CA VAL A 51 4.20 19.37 15.23
C VAL A 51 4.90 19.56 13.88
N THR A 52 5.76 18.62 13.51
CA THR A 52 6.57 18.67 12.29
C THR A 52 6.39 17.43 11.41
N SER A 53 6.26 17.63 10.10
CA SER A 53 6.25 16.54 9.12
C SER A 53 7.67 16.08 8.77
N ASN A 54 7.89 14.76 8.68
CA ASN A 54 9.19 14.22 8.25
C ASN A 54 9.27 13.85 6.75
N GLY A 55 8.20 14.05 5.99
CA GLY A 55 8.07 13.54 4.62
C GLY A 55 7.63 12.07 4.59
N ILE A 56 7.02 11.63 3.49
CA ILE A 56 6.41 10.29 3.44
C ILE A 56 7.44 9.15 3.29
N ARG A 57 8.64 9.47 2.80
CA ARG A 57 9.73 8.52 2.55
C ARG A 57 10.58 8.32 3.80
N THR A 58 10.74 7.07 4.21
CA THR A 58 11.61 6.71 5.33
C THR A 58 13.08 6.72 4.90
N ASP A 59 13.90 7.53 5.58
CA ASP A 59 15.36 7.42 5.60
C ASP A 59 15.78 6.61 6.84
N PRO A 60 16.25 5.35 6.67
CA PRO A 60 16.63 4.48 7.78
C PRO A 60 18.08 4.69 8.26
N SER A 61 18.77 5.73 7.81
CA SER A 61 20.18 5.97 8.16
C SER A 61 20.37 6.31 9.64
N ALA A 62 21.50 5.87 10.21
CA ALA A 62 21.87 6.18 11.59
C ALA A 62 21.96 7.69 11.85
N ARG A 63 22.39 8.47 10.84
CA ARG A 63 22.38 9.94 10.90
C ARG A 63 20.97 10.48 11.12
N ARG A 64 19.99 9.97 10.36
CA ARG A 64 18.59 10.41 10.51
C ARG A 64 18.01 9.98 11.86
N ALA A 65 18.30 8.77 12.32
CA ALA A 65 17.86 8.31 13.63
C ALA A 65 18.43 9.18 14.76
N ALA A 66 19.73 9.51 14.72
CA ALA A 66 20.37 10.40 15.69
C ALA A 66 19.76 11.80 15.68
N GLU A 67 19.50 12.37 14.51
CA GLU A 67 18.81 13.66 14.37
C GLU A 67 17.42 13.62 14.99
N ILE A 68 16.65 12.54 14.77
CA ILE A 68 15.32 12.40 15.34
C ILE A 68 15.37 12.34 16.87
N ASN A 69 16.30 11.56 17.42
CA ASN A 69 16.47 11.39 18.87
C ASN A 69 16.88 12.69 19.59
N GLU A 70 17.64 13.56 18.91
CA GLU A 70 18.07 14.85 19.46
C GLU A 70 16.95 15.91 19.39
N ARG A 71 16.19 15.92 18.29
CA ARG A 71 15.29 17.03 17.95
C ARG A 71 13.84 16.83 18.34
N TYR A 72 13.39 15.61 18.58
CA TYR A 72 11.98 15.34 18.84
C TYR A 72 11.82 14.53 20.12
N ASP A 73 10.64 14.64 20.71
CA ASP A 73 10.30 14.00 21.98
C ASP A 73 9.38 12.78 21.75
N VAL A 74 8.72 12.69 20.58
CA VAL A 74 7.93 11.54 20.14
C VAL A 74 7.83 11.49 18.61
N PHE A 75 7.80 10.27 18.05
CA PHE A 75 7.52 10.04 16.63
C PHE A 75 6.16 9.36 16.44
N VAL A 76 5.21 10.08 15.87
CA VAL A 76 3.86 9.56 15.56
C VAL A 76 3.80 9.12 14.10
N VAL A 77 3.26 7.93 13.88
CA VAL A 77 3.25 7.25 12.58
C VAL A 77 1.83 6.91 12.18
N PRO A 78 1.10 7.84 11.54
CA PRO A 78 -0.16 7.51 10.88
C PRO A 78 0.11 6.56 9.70
N LEU A 79 -0.65 5.47 9.63
CA LEU A 79 -0.53 4.47 8.57
C LEU A 79 -1.89 4.20 7.92
N ALA A 80 -1.82 3.47 6.81
CA ALA A 80 -2.98 2.91 6.15
C ALA A 80 -2.88 1.37 6.20
N ASN A 81 -3.03 0.72 5.06
CA ASN A 81 -2.82 -0.70 4.83
C ASN A 81 -1.33 -1.08 4.75
N ALA A 82 -0.56 -0.84 5.82
CA ALA A 82 0.87 -1.14 5.81
C ALA A 82 1.18 -2.64 5.81
N PHE A 83 0.28 -3.49 6.32
CA PHE A 83 0.40 -4.95 6.19
C PHE A 83 -0.21 -5.40 4.86
N ARG A 84 0.56 -5.18 3.79
CA ARG A 84 0.35 -5.77 2.46
C ARG A 84 1.69 -6.21 1.84
N PRO A 85 1.77 -7.35 1.11
CA PRO A 85 3.04 -7.86 0.59
C PRO A 85 3.84 -6.84 -0.25
N SER A 86 3.17 -5.99 -1.04
CA SER A 86 3.84 -4.96 -1.86
C SER A 86 4.52 -3.85 -1.04
N PHE A 87 4.23 -3.72 0.26
CA PHE A 87 4.78 -2.69 1.14
C PHE A 87 5.89 -3.18 2.07
N HIS A 88 6.24 -4.48 2.06
CA HIS A 88 7.19 -5.06 3.01
C HIS A 88 8.52 -4.29 3.06
N ALA A 89 9.07 -3.89 1.91
CA ALA A 89 10.35 -3.18 1.85
C ALA A 89 10.29 -1.79 2.50
N SER A 90 9.15 -1.10 2.40
CA SER A 90 8.92 0.18 3.07
C SER A 90 8.72 -0.01 4.57
N LEU A 91 8.03 -1.10 4.96
CA LEU A 91 7.84 -1.48 6.35
C LEU A 91 9.18 -1.81 7.01
N ASP A 92 10.05 -2.59 6.35
CA ASP A 92 11.38 -2.95 6.87
C ASP A 92 12.30 -1.74 7.05
N ARG A 93 12.24 -0.76 6.14
CA ARG A 93 12.96 0.52 6.32
C ARG A 93 12.43 1.28 7.54
N LEU A 94 11.12 1.29 7.75
CA LEU A 94 10.51 1.94 8.91
C LEU A 94 10.89 1.22 10.20
N SER A 95 10.86 -0.12 10.25
CA SER A 95 11.33 -0.90 11.40
C SER A 95 12.80 -0.60 11.71
N THR A 96 13.65 -0.56 10.67
CA THR A 96 15.08 -0.24 10.83
C THR A 96 15.30 1.15 11.44
N LEU A 97 14.49 2.14 11.05
CA LEU A 97 14.53 3.46 11.68
C LEU A 97 14.09 3.40 13.15
N ILE A 98 12.93 2.80 13.42
CA ILE A 98 12.32 2.73 14.76
C ILE A 98 13.23 2.03 15.76
N GLU A 99 13.89 0.94 15.38
CA GLU A 99 14.83 0.20 16.21
C GLU A 99 16.01 1.07 16.70
N GLN A 100 16.37 2.12 15.96
CA GLN A 100 17.45 3.05 16.29
C GLN A 100 16.98 4.27 17.09
N LEU A 101 15.67 4.50 17.23
CA LEU A 101 15.16 5.64 17.98
C LEU A 101 15.33 5.42 19.48
N THR A 102 15.41 6.48 20.28
CA THR A 102 15.42 6.45 21.75
C THR A 102 14.15 7.02 22.35
N ILE A 103 13.32 7.63 21.51
CA ILE A 103 12.07 8.29 21.87
C ILE A 103 10.86 7.36 21.67
N PRO A 104 9.70 7.66 22.27
CA PRO A 104 8.46 6.94 22.00
C PRO A 104 8.07 6.97 20.51
N VAL A 105 7.46 5.88 20.05
CA VAL A 105 6.96 5.74 18.67
C VAL A 105 5.53 5.25 18.70
N VAL A 106 4.59 6.10 18.29
CA VAL A 106 3.15 5.80 18.39
C VAL A 106 2.55 5.62 17.00
N VAL A 107 2.06 4.42 16.70
CA VAL A 107 1.38 4.13 15.41
C VAL A 107 -0.10 4.46 15.53
N LEU A 108 -0.54 5.41 14.70
CA LEU A 108 -1.90 5.90 14.68
C LEU A 108 -2.69 5.25 13.53
N GLY A 109 -3.14 4.02 13.78
CA GLY A 109 -4.01 3.26 12.88
C GLY A 109 -3.24 2.58 11.75
N VAL A 110 -2.90 1.31 11.92
CA VAL A 110 -2.39 0.43 10.86
C VAL A 110 -3.42 -0.62 10.47
N GLY A 111 -3.45 -1.00 9.19
CA GLY A 111 -4.38 -1.98 8.64
C GLY A 111 -3.69 -3.11 7.88
N ALA A 112 -4.34 -4.28 7.89
CA ALA A 112 -4.03 -5.43 7.05
C ALA A 112 -4.86 -5.43 5.76
N GLN A 113 -4.25 -5.87 4.66
CA GLN A 113 -4.93 -6.02 3.38
C GLN A 113 -4.91 -7.48 2.93
N ALA A 114 -6.09 -8.08 2.97
CA ALA A 114 -6.42 -9.41 2.48
C ALA A 114 -7.55 -9.29 1.43
N PRO A 115 -7.91 -10.40 0.74
CA PRO A 115 -9.13 -10.45 -0.03
C PRO A 115 -10.36 -10.21 0.86
N ASP A 116 -11.50 -9.91 0.24
CA ASP A 116 -12.76 -9.56 0.91
C ASP A 116 -13.34 -10.65 1.83
N ASP A 117 -12.94 -11.92 1.62
CA ASP A 117 -13.21 -13.07 2.49
C ASP A 117 -12.37 -13.11 3.79
N TYR A 118 -11.47 -12.14 3.97
CA TYR A 118 -10.58 -11.99 5.12
C TYR A 118 -9.55 -13.13 5.28
N ASP A 119 -9.18 -13.82 4.19
CA ASP A 119 -8.10 -14.80 4.22
C ASP A 119 -6.73 -14.14 4.46
N THR A 120 -6.30 -14.15 5.73
CA THR A 120 -4.98 -13.65 6.16
C THR A 120 -3.82 -14.52 5.67
N GLY A 121 -4.08 -15.69 5.06
CA GLY A 121 -3.06 -16.51 4.42
C GLY A 121 -2.26 -15.77 3.34
N TRP A 122 -2.85 -14.75 2.71
CA TRP A 122 -2.19 -13.84 1.76
C TRP A 122 -1.07 -13.00 2.38
N LEU A 123 -1.07 -12.85 3.71
CA LEU A 123 -0.09 -12.05 4.45
C LEU A 123 1.12 -12.89 4.90
N LYS A 124 1.11 -14.22 4.70
CA LYS A 124 2.25 -15.11 5.03
C LYS A 124 3.61 -14.59 4.55
N PRO A 125 3.76 -14.10 3.30
CA PRO A 125 5.06 -13.62 2.81
C PRO A 125 5.63 -12.43 3.59
N MET A 126 4.82 -11.71 4.35
CA MET A 126 5.24 -10.51 5.08
C MET A 126 5.19 -10.64 6.60
N GLU A 127 4.82 -11.80 7.15
CA GLU A 127 4.70 -11.98 8.61
C GLU A 127 5.98 -11.62 9.35
N ALA A 128 7.14 -11.94 8.79
CA ALA A 128 8.44 -11.59 9.39
C ALA A 128 8.61 -10.06 9.51
N SER A 129 8.31 -9.32 8.45
CA SER A 129 8.36 -7.85 8.43
C SER A 129 7.30 -7.24 9.36
N ALA A 130 6.09 -7.80 9.38
CA ALA A 130 5.00 -7.34 10.25
C ALA A 130 5.35 -7.56 11.73
N LYS A 131 5.84 -8.74 12.11
CA LYS A 131 6.29 -9.05 13.47
C LYS A 131 7.42 -8.10 13.89
N ARG A 132 8.44 -7.95 13.06
CA ARG A 132 9.57 -7.04 13.35
C ARG A 132 9.09 -5.60 13.58
N PHE A 133 8.21 -5.10 12.71
CA PHE A 133 7.66 -3.75 12.83
C PHE A 133 6.86 -3.57 14.12
N VAL A 134 5.93 -4.48 14.41
CA VAL A 134 5.05 -4.36 15.58
C VAL A 134 5.84 -4.50 16.88
N SER A 135 6.83 -5.40 16.93
CA SER A 135 7.75 -5.48 18.08
C SER A 135 8.50 -4.16 18.28
N ALA A 136 9.11 -3.61 17.23
CA ALA A 136 9.84 -2.35 17.33
C ALA A 136 8.97 -1.17 17.80
N VAL A 137 7.69 -1.15 17.42
CA VAL A 137 6.71 -0.15 17.90
C VAL A 137 6.34 -0.40 19.36
N LEU A 138 6.00 -1.63 19.74
CA LEU A 138 5.58 -1.97 21.10
C LEU A 138 6.71 -1.87 22.14
N ASP A 139 7.97 -1.94 21.72
CA ASP A 139 9.11 -1.62 22.58
C ASP A 139 9.18 -0.13 22.94
N ARG A 140 8.43 0.73 22.23
CA ARG A 140 8.45 2.20 22.32
C ARG A 140 7.08 2.84 22.58
N SER A 141 6.04 2.03 22.75
CA SER A 141 4.65 2.48 22.81
C SER A 141 3.87 1.68 23.84
N ALA A 142 2.92 2.32 24.54
CA ALA A 142 2.04 1.60 25.46
C ALA A 142 1.11 0.63 24.71
N SER A 143 0.75 0.95 23.47
CA SER A 143 -0.02 0.09 22.57
C SER A 143 0.19 0.47 21.10
N ILE A 144 -0.34 -0.35 20.19
CA ILE A 144 -0.42 -0.05 18.75
C ILE A 144 -1.87 0.20 18.35
N GLY A 145 -2.13 1.30 17.65
CA GLY A 145 -3.45 1.61 17.09
C GLY A 145 -3.66 0.88 15.77
N VAL A 146 -4.75 0.12 15.65
CA VAL A 146 -5.14 -0.59 14.41
C VAL A 146 -6.48 -0.08 13.86
N ARG A 147 -6.69 -0.32 12.57
CA ARG A 147 -7.85 0.20 11.80
C ARG A 147 -9.15 -0.59 12.00
N GLY A 148 -9.09 -1.81 12.52
CA GLY A 148 -10.28 -2.63 12.79
C GLY A 148 -9.95 -4.01 13.36
N GLU A 149 -11.00 -4.83 13.47
CA GLU A 149 -10.99 -6.15 14.08
C GLU A 149 -10.16 -7.18 13.29
N LEU A 150 -10.16 -7.11 11.97
CA LEU A 150 -9.38 -8.02 11.12
C LEU A 150 -7.89 -7.85 11.42
N THR A 151 -7.43 -6.61 11.42
CA THR A 151 -6.03 -6.27 11.72
C THR A 151 -5.68 -6.63 13.15
N ALA A 152 -6.58 -6.39 14.11
CA ALA A 152 -6.38 -6.80 15.49
C ALA A 152 -6.25 -8.33 15.63
N SER A 153 -7.09 -9.10 14.93
CA SER A 153 -7.01 -10.56 14.91
C SER A 153 -5.69 -11.03 14.31
N TYR A 154 -5.30 -10.47 13.16
CA TYR A 154 -4.04 -10.78 12.51
C TYR A 154 -2.84 -10.60 13.46
N LEU A 155 -2.79 -9.49 14.20
CA LEU A 155 -1.70 -9.27 15.17
C LEU A 155 -1.73 -10.24 16.36
N LYS A 156 -2.92 -10.63 16.84
CA LYS A 156 -3.06 -11.68 17.86
C LYS A 156 -2.54 -13.03 17.37
N ASP A 157 -2.87 -13.40 16.14
CA ASP A 157 -2.41 -14.65 15.50
C ASP A 157 -0.88 -14.65 15.29
N LEU A 158 -0.27 -13.48 15.12
CA LEU A 158 1.19 -13.33 15.10
C LEU A 158 1.86 -13.47 16.47
N GLY A 159 1.07 -13.48 17.56
CA GLY A 159 1.52 -13.66 18.95
C GLY A 159 1.60 -12.39 19.78
N PHE A 160 1.04 -11.26 19.32
CA PHE A 160 1.02 -10.02 20.09
C PHE A 160 -0.13 -10.01 21.12
N PRO A 161 0.10 -9.51 22.33
CA PRO A 161 -0.90 -9.56 23.39
C PRO A 161 -2.05 -8.57 23.12
N ALA A 162 -3.28 -9.03 23.34
CA ALA A 162 -4.49 -8.31 22.96
C ALA A 162 -4.66 -6.96 23.68
N ASP A 163 -4.17 -6.84 24.91
CA ASP A 163 -4.20 -5.61 25.70
C ASP A 163 -3.23 -4.53 25.17
N ARG A 164 -2.31 -4.88 24.27
CA ARG A 164 -1.37 -3.95 23.61
C ARG A 164 -1.82 -3.56 22.21
N ILE A 165 -3.01 -4.00 21.77
CA ILE A 165 -3.60 -3.70 20.46
C ILE A 165 -4.91 -2.95 20.66
N ASP A 166 -4.94 -1.68 20.27
CA ASP A 166 -6.13 -0.82 20.40
C ASP A 166 -6.79 -0.61 19.03
N ILE A 167 -8.07 -0.94 18.91
CA ILE A 167 -8.84 -0.68 17.68
C ILE A 167 -9.36 0.75 17.70
N ILE A 168 -8.76 1.61 16.87
CA ILE A 168 -9.05 3.05 16.82
C ILE A 168 -9.61 3.53 15.48
N GLY A 169 -9.60 2.67 14.46
CA GLY A 169 -10.05 3.04 13.13
C GLY A 169 -9.07 3.94 12.37
N CYS A 170 -9.60 4.73 11.44
CA CYS A 170 -8.84 5.69 10.66
C CYS A 170 -8.97 7.10 11.28
N PRO A 171 -7.86 7.79 11.61
CA PRO A 171 -7.90 9.11 12.27
C PRO A 171 -8.69 10.17 11.50
N SER A 172 -8.80 10.02 10.18
CA SER A 172 -9.56 10.95 9.31
C SER A 172 -11.03 11.10 9.72
N MET A 173 -11.63 10.08 10.35
CA MET A 173 -13.02 10.14 10.80
C MET A 173 -13.25 11.15 11.93
N PHE A 174 -12.19 11.58 12.60
CA PHE A 174 -12.25 12.43 13.79
C PHE A 174 -11.69 13.83 13.55
N LEU A 175 -11.64 14.30 12.29
CA LEU A 175 -11.17 15.65 11.95
C LEU A 175 -11.95 16.74 12.70
N TYR A 176 -13.22 16.49 13.03
CA TYR A 176 -14.10 17.39 13.79
C TYR A 176 -14.38 16.88 15.22
N GLY A 177 -13.52 16.03 15.76
CA GLY A 177 -13.64 15.52 17.13
C GLY A 177 -14.83 14.59 17.37
N ASP A 178 -15.53 14.78 18.49
CA ASP A 178 -16.72 13.99 18.91
C ASP A 178 -17.98 14.26 18.08
N THR A 179 -17.94 15.27 17.20
CA THR A 179 -19.02 15.60 16.28
C THR A 179 -18.70 15.09 14.89
N PHE A 180 -19.67 14.46 14.25
CA PHE A 180 -19.61 14.09 12.84
C PHE A 180 -20.62 14.95 12.06
N PRO A 181 -20.25 15.52 10.89
CA PRO A 181 -21.17 16.34 10.11
C PRO A 181 -22.46 15.59 9.78
N GLU A 182 -23.60 16.29 9.86
CA GLU A 182 -24.86 15.77 9.35
C GLU A 182 -24.79 15.71 7.82
N THR A 183 -25.21 14.57 7.27
CA THR A 183 -25.34 14.41 5.83
C THR A 183 -26.55 15.19 5.35
N ARG A 184 -26.36 16.08 4.37
CA ARG A 184 -27.47 16.77 3.72
C ARG A 184 -28.42 15.77 3.09
N GLU A 185 -29.71 15.91 3.38
CA GLU A 185 -30.75 15.21 2.64
C GLU A 185 -30.84 15.82 1.22
N ALA A 186 -30.72 14.98 0.21
CA ALA A 186 -30.91 15.33 -1.18
C ALA A 186 -31.95 14.40 -1.82
N GLU A 187 -32.71 14.91 -2.78
CA GLU A 187 -33.39 14.07 -3.76
C GLU A 187 -32.51 14.07 -5.01
N LEU A 188 -31.94 12.91 -5.35
CA LEU A 188 -31.09 12.85 -6.53
C LEU A 188 -31.94 13.00 -7.79
N THR A 189 -31.46 13.77 -8.76
CA THR A 189 -32.05 13.98 -10.09
C THR A 189 -30.93 13.98 -11.11
N GLU A 190 -31.24 13.94 -12.41
CA GLU A 190 -30.20 14.03 -13.45
C GLU A 190 -29.38 15.34 -13.35
N ALA A 191 -29.95 16.40 -12.78
CA ALA A 191 -29.27 17.66 -12.50
C ALA A 191 -28.39 17.66 -11.24
N SER A 192 -28.39 16.57 -10.46
CA SER A 192 -27.59 16.48 -9.24
C SER A 192 -26.09 16.46 -9.53
N ARG A 193 -25.33 17.08 -8.62
CA ARG A 193 -23.87 17.11 -8.66
C ARG A 193 -23.34 15.88 -7.95
N LEU A 194 -22.78 14.94 -8.71
CA LEU A 194 -22.25 13.68 -8.19
C LEU A 194 -20.72 13.69 -8.16
N ALA A 195 -20.15 13.23 -7.05
CA ALA A 195 -18.71 13.04 -6.89
C ALA A 195 -18.35 11.55 -6.98
N LEU A 196 -17.61 11.17 -8.01
CA LEU A 196 -17.11 9.82 -8.22
C LEU A 196 -15.68 9.68 -7.70
N ASN A 197 -15.30 8.52 -7.18
CA ASN A 197 -13.91 8.17 -6.90
C ASN A 197 -13.61 6.70 -7.24
N LEU A 198 -12.53 6.45 -7.99
CA LEU A 198 -12.23 5.12 -8.53
C LEU A 198 -10.82 4.66 -8.15
N SER A 199 -10.64 3.35 -8.07
CA SER A 199 -9.38 2.66 -7.77
C SER A 199 -9.09 1.69 -8.91
N PRO A 200 -7.92 1.76 -9.56
CA PRO A 200 -7.52 0.76 -10.56
C PRO A 200 -7.50 -0.66 -9.99
N ASP A 201 -7.15 -0.81 -8.70
CA ASP A 201 -7.17 -2.08 -7.98
C ASP A 201 -8.56 -2.74 -7.88
N ALA A 202 -9.63 -1.98 -8.17
CA ALA A 202 -11.00 -2.48 -8.14
C ALA A 202 -11.46 -3.08 -9.49
N ILE A 203 -10.72 -2.83 -10.59
CA ILE A 203 -11.04 -3.35 -11.94
C ILE A 203 -11.17 -4.88 -11.96
N PRO A 204 -10.29 -5.67 -11.30
CA PRO A 204 -10.43 -7.13 -11.31
C PRO A 204 -11.62 -7.66 -10.49
N VAL A 205 -12.28 -6.83 -9.68
CA VAL A 205 -13.31 -7.27 -8.70
C VAL A 205 -14.73 -7.07 -9.24
N GLY A 206 -14.95 -6.02 -10.03
CA GLY A 206 -16.24 -5.76 -10.68
C GLY A 206 -16.13 -4.65 -11.73
N ASP A 207 -17.22 -4.43 -12.46
CA ASP A 207 -17.25 -3.48 -13.60
C ASP A 207 -17.35 -2.02 -13.13
N VAL A 208 -16.30 -1.55 -12.45
CA VAL A 208 -16.19 -0.18 -11.95
C VAL A 208 -16.19 0.86 -13.08
N SER A 209 -15.68 0.49 -14.26
CA SER A 209 -15.71 1.31 -15.47
C SER A 209 -17.13 1.44 -16.02
N GLY A 210 -17.89 0.34 -16.06
CA GLY A 210 -19.30 0.34 -16.42
C GLY A 210 -20.15 1.22 -15.49
N VAL A 211 -19.96 1.09 -14.18
CA VAL A 211 -20.64 1.93 -13.16
C VAL A 211 -20.32 3.42 -13.36
N ALA A 212 -19.06 3.74 -13.65
CA ALA A 212 -18.64 5.12 -13.93
C ALA A 212 -19.27 5.65 -15.23
N ARG A 213 -19.25 4.85 -16.29
CA ARG A 213 -19.83 5.18 -17.59
C ARG A 213 -21.34 5.40 -17.50
N TYR A 214 -22.05 4.50 -16.83
CA TYR A 214 -23.50 4.61 -16.65
C TYR A 214 -23.90 5.91 -15.95
N ALA A 215 -23.17 6.28 -14.90
CA ALA A 215 -23.40 7.55 -14.21
C ALA A 215 -23.02 8.77 -15.07
N TRP A 216 -21.92 8.69 -15.82
CA TRP A 216 -21.49 9.78 -16.71
C TRP A 216 -22.54 10.06 -17.81
N GLU A 217 -23.10 9.01 -18.42
CA GLU A 217 -24.14 9.13 -19.46
C GLU A 217 -25.43 9.79 -18.93
N ARG A 218 -25.71 9.69 -17.62
CA ARG A 218 -26.99 10.09 -17.00
C ARG A 218 -26.92 11.38 -16.17
N TYR A 219 -25.75 11.72 -15.63
CA TYR A 219 -25.57 12.85 -14.72
C TYR A 219 -24.56 13.86 -15.30
N PRO A 220 -25.02 14.92 -16.00
CA PRO A 220 -24.15 15.89 -16.67
C PRO A 220 -23.19 16.63 -15.75
N HIS A 221 -23.44 16.66 -14.44
CA HIS A 221 -22.59 17.31 -13.44
C HIS A 221 -21.71 16.33 -12.65
N LEU A 222 -21.57 15.08 -13.11
CA LEU A 222 -20.62 14.13 -12.55
C LEU A 222 -19.18 14.68 -12.61
N THR A 223 -18.46 14.60 -11.49
CA THR A 223 -17.04 14.91 -11.40
C THR A 223 -16.30 13.76 -10.74
N TYR A 224 -15.20 13.31 -11.35
CA TYR A 224 -14.31 12.29 -10.83
C TYR A 224 -13.17 12.92 -10.01
N TYR A 225 -13.14 12.66 -8.71
CA TYR A 225 -12.02 12.99 -7.84
C TYR A 225 -10.99 11.87 -7.87
N ALA A 226 -9.96 12.10 -8.69
CA ALA A 226 -8.79 11.25 -8.78
C ALA A 226 -7.92 11.37 -7.53
N GLN A 227 -7.09 10.37 -7.25
CA GLN A 227 -6.41 10.29 -5.95
C GLN A 227 -4.98 9.78 -6.01
N ASN A 228 -4.54 9.18 -7.11
CA ASN A 228 -3.19 8.67 -7.24
C ASN A 228 -2.22 9.73 -7.75
N LEU A 229 -0.94 9.54 -7.47
CA LEU A 229 0.12 10.39 -8.04
C LEU A 229 0.14 10.32 -9.57
N ASP A 230 -0.13 9.14 -10.15
CA ASP A 230 -0.21 8.98 -11.62
C ASP A 230 -1.35 9.79 -12.23
N ASP A 231 -2.47 9.95 -11.52
CA ASP A 231 -3.57 10.82 -11.95
C ASP A 231 -3.10 12.29 -11.96
N ALA A 232 -2.42 12.71 -10.90
CA ALA A 232 -1.84 14.05 -10.82
C ALA A 232 -0.84 14.30 -11.96
N GLU A 233 0.00 13.31 -12.27
CA GLU A 233 0.90 13.38 -13.41
C GLU A 233 0.11 13.54 -14.71
N LEU A 234 -0.90 12.71 -14.98
CA LEU A 234 -1.71 12.83 -16.19
C LEU A 234 -2.36 14.21 -16.32
N LEU A 235 -2.93 14.74 -15.24
CA LEU A 235 -3.60 16.04 -15.24
C LEU A 235 -2.61 17.20 -15.45
N LEU A 236 -1.39 17.10 -14.94
CA LEU A 236 -0.36 18.12 -15.12
C LEU A 236 0.31 18.02 -16.50
N TRP A 237 0.64 16.82 -16.97
CA TRP A 237 1.51 16.59 -18.14
C TRP A 237 0.74 16.31 -19.43
N GLY A 238 -0.43 15.72 -19.31
CA GLY A 238 -1.12 15.05 -20.41
C GLY A 238 -0.43 13.78 -20.88
N ASP A 239 -0.99 13.19 -21.94
CA ASP A 239 -0.41 12.08 -22.70
C ASP A 239 -0.72 12.26 -24.20
N THR A 240 -0.32 11.29 -25.03
CA THR A 240 -0.53 11.31 -26.49
C THR A 240 -1.64 10.35 -26.95
N THR A 241 -2.53 9.98 -26.03
CA THR A 241 -3.63 9.04 -26.33
C THR A 241 -4.68 9.64 -27.26
N PRO A 242 -5.00 10.95 -27.24
CA PRO A 242 -5.90 11.56 -28.21
C PRO A 242 -5.40 11.45 -29.65
N GLU A 243 -4.08 11.55 -29.89
CA GLU A 243 -3.50 11.47 -31.25
C GLU A 243 -3.35 10.04 -31.74
N SER A 244 -3.09 9.10 -30.84
CA SER A 244 -2.91 7.69 -31.21
C SER A 244 -4.23 6.93 -31.38
N GLY A 245 -5.35 7.49 -30.91
CA GLY A 245 -6.66 6.83 -30.90
C GLY A 245 -6.75 5.64 -29.95
N ARG A 246 -5.80 5.50 -29.01
CA ARG A 246 -5.84 4.47 -27.99
C ARG A 246 -6.89 4.84 -26.94
N GLU A 247 -7.82 3.94 -26.69
CA GLU A 247 -8.89 4.11 -25.70
C GLU A 247 -8.69 3.17 -24.51
N ASP A 248 -9.25 3.57 -23.37
CA ASP A 248 -9.31 2.80 -22.14
C ASP A 248 -10.68 3.03 -21.50
N ALA A 249 -11.28 1.99 -20.94
CA ALA A 249 -12.56 2.10 -20.25
C ALA A 249 -12.43 2.70 -18.85
N PHE A 250 -11.21 2.80 -18.31
CA PHE A 250 -10.92 3.47 -17.05
C PHE A 250 -10.25 4.82 -17.32
N PRO A 251 -10.55 5.89 -16.57
CA PRO A 251 -10.00 7.23 -16.79
C PRO A 251 -8.51 7.36 -16.40
N LEU A 252 -7.63 6.64 -17.09
CA LEU A 252 -6.16 6.67 -16.95
C LEU A 252 -5.45 7.39 -18.11
N GLN A 253 -6.21 7.88 -19.10
CA GLN A 253 -5.68 8.36 -20.38
C GLN A 253 -6.51 9.52 -20.91
N LEU A 254 -5.88 10.54 -21.50
CA LEU A 254 -6.60 11.75 -21.96
C LEU A 254 -7.67 11.48 -23.03
N SER A 255 -7.62 10.34 -23.73
CA SER A 255 -8.65 9.92 -24.67
C SER A 255 -9.99 9.55 -24.01
N HIS A 256 -10.02 9.29 -22.70
CA HIS A 256 -11.23 8.93 -21.96
C HIS A 256 -12.17 10.14 -21.79
N ASP A 257 -13.48 9.92 -21.92
CA ASP A 257 -14.50 11.00 -21.93
C ASP A 257 -14.46 11.92 -20.70
N LEU A 258 -14.41 11.35 -19.49
CA LEU A 258 -14.24 12.15 -18.26
C LEU A 258 -13.04 13.12 -18.28
N LEU A 259 -11.93 12.74 -18.93
CA LEU A 259 -10.75 13.60 -19.04
C LEU A 259 -10.93 14.63 -20.17
N ARG A 260 -11.46 14.21 -21.33
CA ARG A 260 -11.77 15.09 -22.47
C ARG A 260 -12.76 16.20 -22.11
N GLU A 261 -13.75 15.89 -21.29
CA GLU A 261 -14.76 16.83 -20.81
C GLU A 261 -14.31 17.63 -19.59
N ASN A 262 -13.05 17.49 -19.17
CA ASN A 262 -12.48 18.13 -17.99
C ASN A 262 -13.33 17.92 -16.72
N LYS A 263 -13.79 16.68 -16.52
CA LYS A 263 -14.57 16.23 -15.35
C LYS A 263 -13.71 15.58 -14.27
N VAL A 264 -12.38 15.58 -14.42
CA VAL A 264 -11.45 15.00 -13.42
C VAL A 264 -10.80 16.08 -12.59
N ARG A 265 -10.73 15.87 -11.27
CA ARG A 265 -10.08 16.76 -10.31
C ARG A 265 -9.08 15.97 -9.46
N MET A 266 -7.89 16.52 -9.23
CA MET A 266 -6.90 15.97 -8.30
C MET A 266 -6.77 16.87 -7.07
N PRO A 267 -7.26 16.43 -5.90
CA PRO A 267 -7.10 17.15 -4.65
C PRO A 267 -5.64 17.29 -4.23
N LEU A 268 -5.21 18.54 -4.02
CA LEU A 268 -3.86 18.88 -3.54
C LEU A 268 -3.80 19.10 -2.03
N ASP A 269 -4.94 19.42 -1.42
CA ASP A 269 -5.08 19.68 0.01
C ASP A 269 -6.42 19.14 0.55
N PRO A 270 -6.44 18.47 1.72
CA PRO A 270 -7.67 17.97 2.33
C PRO A 270 -8.71 19.05 2.62
N ALA A 271 -8.32 20.25 3.02
CA ALA A 271 -9.28 21.30 3.38
C ALA A 271 -10.03 21.81 2.15
N THR A 272 -9.31 22.11 1.07
CA THR A 272 -9.90 22.45 -0.24
C THR A 272 -10.79 21.30 -0.72
N TRP A 273 -10.32 20.05 -0.63
CA TRP A 273 -11.08 18.89 -1.09
C TRP A 273 -12.43 18.74 -0.39
N ILE A 274 -12.42 18.85 0.94
CA ILE A 274 -13.63 18.78 1.76
C ILE A 274 -14.55 19.95 1.41
N ASP A 275 -14.02 21.16 1.25
CA ASP A 275 -14.81 22.34 0.91
C ASP A 275 -15.50 22.21 -0.47
N GLU A 276 -14.76 21.79 -1.49
CA GLU A 276 -15.31 21.55 -2.83
C GLU A 276 -16.43 20.51 -2.82
N LEU A 277 -16.29 19.46 -2.00
CA LEU A 277 -17.28 18.38 -1.88
C LEU A 277 -18.58 18.84 -1.21
N ARG A 278 -18.60 19.97 -0.48
CA ARG A 278 -19.84 20.54 0.12
C ARG A 278 -20.87 20.92 -0.93
N ALA A 279 -20.42 21.23 -2.15
CA ALA A 279 -21.28 21.62 -3.27
C ALA A 279 -21.90 20.42 -4.00
N TYR A 280 -21.69 19.18 -3.54
CA TYR A 280 -22.19 17.97 -4.19
C TYR A 280 -23.40 17.40 -3.44
N ASP A 281 -24.29 16.74 -4.17
CA ASP A 281 -25.48 16.10 -3.62
C ASP A 281 -25.22 14.68 -3.12
N PHE A 282 -24.26 13.99 -3.73
CA PHE A 282 -23.88 12.64 -3.35
C PHE A 282 -22.49 12.29 -3.84
N ALA A 283 -21.78 11.45 -3.09
CA ALA A 283 -20.51 10.88 -3.47
C ALA A 283 -20.54 9.36 -3.43
N TYR A 284 -19.83 8.70 -4.33
CA TYR A 284 -19.69 7.24 -4.25
C TYR A 284 -18.44 6.77 -4.97
N GLY A 285 -18.05 5.54 -4.68
CA GLY A 285 -16.96 4.89 -5.40
C GLY A 285 -16.09 4.02 -4.52
N THR A 286 -14.96 3.58 -5.07
CA THR A 286 -14.15 2.52 -4.45
C THR A 286 -13.04 3.02 -3.53
N ARG A 287 -12.81 4.33 -3.45
CA ARG A 287 -11.80 4.92 -2.56
C ARG A 287 -12.42 5.28 -1.21
N LEU A 288 -11.95 4.62 -0.16
CA LEU A 288 -12.36 4.94 1.21
C LEU A 288 -12.26 6.44 1.51
N HIS A 289 -11.08 7.02 1.31
CA HIS A 289 -10.85 8.41 1.68
C HIS A 289 -11.60 9.42 0.79
N GLY A 290 -11.99 9.04 -0.44
CA GLY A 290 -12.88 9.87 -1.25
C GLY A 290 -14.29 9.99 -0.65
N ASN A 291 -14.80 8.87 -0.16
CA ASN A 291 -16.09 8.85 0.53
C ASN A 291 -15.98 9.52 1.92
N ILE A 292 -14.89 9.32 2.67
CA ILE A 292 -14.67 10.02 3.94
C ILE A 292 -14.60 11.54 3.74
N ALA A 293 -13.88 12.04 2.72
CA ALA A 293 -13.82 13.47 2.42
C ALA A 293 -15.23 14.05 2.20
N ALA A 294 -16.09 13.34 1.47
CA ALA A 294 -17.47 13.75 1.22
C ALA A 294 -18.30 13.76 2.50
N LEU A 295 -18.19 12.72 3.34
CA LEU A 295 -18.90 12.67 4.61
C LEU A 295 -18.44 13.79 5.56
N LEU A 296 -17.14 14.11 5.59
CA LEU A 296 -16.60 15.26 6.33
C LEU A 296 -17.07 16.60 5.75
N ALA A 297 -17.47 16.65 4.49
CA ALA A 297 -18.10 17.81 3.88
C ALA A 297 -19.59 17.96 4.25
N GLY A 298 -20.20 16.93 4.85
CA GLY A 298 -21.66 16.83 5.03
C GLY A 298 -22.38 16.31 3.77
N THR A 299 -21.64 15.79 2.80
CA THR A 299 -22.18 15.19 1.57
C THR A 299 -22.38 13.69 1.80
N PRO A 300 -23.58 13.14 1.59
CA PRO A 300 -23.84 11.71 1.75
C PRO A 300 -22.94 10.90 0.81
N ALA A 301 -22.41 9.78 1.29
CA ALA A 301 -21.51 8.96 0.50
C ALA A 301 -21.65 7.45 0.72
N VAL A 302 -21.47 6.67 -0.36
CA VAL A 302 -21.49 5.19 -0.32
C VAL A 302 -20.21 4.62 -0.89
N LEU A 303 -19.53 3.79 -0.09
CA LEU A 303 -18.36 3.06 -0.55
C LEU A 303 -18.77 1.83 -1.40
N LEU A 304 -18.10 1.64 -2.53
CA LEU A 304 -18.08 0.38 -3.26
C LEU A 304 -16.88 -0.47 -2.78
N SER A 305 -17.11 -1.38 -1.84
CA SER A 305 -16.06 -2.20 -1.23
C SER A 305 -15.55 -3.27 -2.20
N HIS A 306 -14.23 -3.39 -2.32
CA HIS A 306 -13.56 -4.32 -3.24
C HIS A 306 -12.39 -5.08 -2.60
N ASP A 307 -12.07 -4.81 -1.34
CA ASP A 307 -11.00 -5.46 -0.58
C ASP A 307 -11.32 -5.48 0.92
N SER A 308 -10.56 -6.27 1.71
CA SER A 308 -10.77 -6.33 3.17
C SER A 308 -10.50 -5.01 3.87
N ARG A 309 -9.53 -4.24 3.36
CA ARG A 309 -9.04 -2.98 3.95
C ARG A 309 -10.15 -1.95 4.05
N THR A 310 -10.93 -1.81 2.99
CA THR A 310 -12.02 -0.84 2.94
C THR A 310 -13.25 -1.38 3.67
N LEU A 311 -13.54 -2.68 3.53
CA LEU A 311 -14.65 -3.34 4.22
C LEU A 311 -14.52 -3.34 5.75
N GLU A 312 -13.30 -3.58 6.28
CA GLU A 312 -13.01 -3.52 7.71
C GLU A 312 -13.40 -2.15 8.30
N LEU A 313 -12.98 -1.07 7.65
CA LEU A 313 -13.29 0.28 8.10
C LEU A 313 -14.77 0.63 7.94
N CYS A 314 -15.42 0.15 6.88
CA CYS A 314 -16.87 0.29 6.75
C CYS A 314 -17.62 -0.39 7.90
N ARG A 315 -17.21 -1.59 8.29
CA ARG A 315 -17.83 -2.30 9.42
C ARG A 315 -17.54 -1.62 10.75
N TYR A 316 -16.29 -1.20 10.99
CA TYR A 316 -15.92 -0.54 12.25
C TYR A 316 -16.63 0.79 12.46
N PHE A 317 -16.75 1.61 11.40
CA PHE A 317 -17.39 2.92 11.46
C PHE A 317 -18.89 2.91 11.11
N ASP A 318 -19.46 1.76 10.75
CA ASP A 318 -20.82 1.65 10.20
C ASP A 318 -21.05 2.56 8.98
N LEU A 319 -20.04 2.69 8.10
CA LEU A 319 -20.17 3.46 6.86
C LEU A 319 -21.07 2.72 5.88
N PRO A 320 -21.99 3.40 5.17
CA PRO A 320 -22.74 2.80 4.09
C PRO A 320 -21.82 2.26 2.99
N TYR A 321 -22.02 1.00 2.62
CA TYR A 321 -21.25 0.37 1.57
C TYR A 321 -22.07 -0.65 0.77
N ARG A 322 -21.65 -0.91 -0.46
CA ARG A 322 -22.10 -2.02 -1.29
C ARG A 322 -20.89 -2.80 -1.79
N SER A 323 -21.03 -4.12 -1.89
CA SER A 323 -20.00 -4.95 -2.53
C SER A 323 -19.90 -4.57 -4.00
N LEU A 324 -18.68 -4.29 -4.48
CA LEU A 324 -18.44 -4.12 -5.92
C LEU A 324 -18.55 -5.46 -6.65
N ALA A 325 -18.16 -6.56 -6.00
CA ALA A 325 -18.33 -7.89 -6.56
C ALA A 325 -19.83 -8.18 -6.74
N GLY A 326 -20.23 -8.45 -7.99
CA GLY A 326 -21.62 -8.70 -8.36
C GLY A 326 -22.49 -7.43 -8.52
N LEU A 327 -21.92 -6.23 -8.41
CA LEU A 327 -22.65 -4.99 -8.68
C LEU A 327 -22.84 -4.83 -10.21
N PRO A 328 -24.07 -4.63 -10.71
CA PRO A 328 -24.31 -4.39 -12.14
C PRO A 328 -23.61 -3.13 -12.64
N ALA A 329 -23.11 -3.16 -13.88
CA ALA A 329 -22.50 -2.00 -14.53
C ALA A 329 -23.48 -0.83 -14.67
N GLU A 330 -24.76 -1.14 -14.79
CA GLU A 330 -25.87 -0.20 -14.98
C GLU A 330 -26.48 0.29 -13.65
N THR A 331 -25.76 0.14 -12.54
CA THR A 331 -26.23 0.60 -11.23
C THR A 331 -26.35 2.13 -11.22
N ASP A 332 -27.58 2.63 -11.01
CA ASP A 332 -27.82 4.07 -10.85
C ASP A 332 -27.31 4.53 -9.47
N PRO A 333 -26.47 5.58 -9.39
CA PRO A 333 -26.06 6.20 -8.12
C PRO A 333 -27.22 6.56 -7.19
N ARG A 334 -28.41 6.83 -7.74
CA ARG A 334 -29.65 7.02 -6.97
C ARG A 334 -29.98 5.82 -6.09
N GLU A 335 -29.88 4.59 -6.61
CA GLU A 335 -30.16 3.38 -5.83
C GLU A 335 -29.20 3.25 -4.64
N LEU A 336 -27.92 3.59 -4.85
CA LEU A 336 -26.92 3.57 -3.79
C LEU A 336 -27.29 4.55 -2.67
N TYR A 337 -27.71 5.76 -3.04
CA TYR A 337 -28.12 6.79 -2.09
C TYR A 337 -29.41 6.40 -1.33
N GLU A 338 -30.44 5.95 -2.04
CA GLU A 338 -31.74 5.58 -1.44
C GLU A 338 -31.64 4.40 -0.48
N THR A 339 -30.64 3.54 -0.63
CA THR A 339 -30.40 2.39 0.25
C THR A 339 -29.39 2.66 1.37
N ALA A 340 -28.80 3.86 1.42
CA ALA A 340 -27.79 4.21 2.42
C ALA A 340 -28.42 4.59 3.77
N ASP A 341 -27.90 4.03 4.87
CA ASP A 341 -28.26 4.42 6.24
C ASP A 341 -27.04 4.94 7.01
N PHE A 342 -27.06 6.23 7.31
CA PHE A 342 -26.00 6.92 8.06
C PHE A 342 -26.24 6.93 9.58
N SER A 343 -27.35 6.35 10.05
CA SER A 343 -27.77 6.45 11.45
C SER A 343 -26.83 5.72 12.40
N ALA A 344 -26.37 4.52 12.02
CA ALA A 344 -25.42 3.74 12.82
C ALA A 344 -24.05 4.44 12.91
N LEU A 345 -23.55 4.98 11.80
CA LEU A 345 -22.34 5.80 11.75
C LEU A 345 -22.39 6.93 12.78
N ARG A 346 -23.47 7.73 12.76
CA ARG A 346 -23.65 8.87 13.67
C ARG A 346 -23.78 8.41 15.13
N LYS A 347 -24.62 7.41 15.38
CA LYS A 347 -24.89 6.91 16.74
C LYS A 347 -23.62 6.39 17.43
N GLY A 348 -22.76 5.68 16.71
CA GLY A 348 -21.52 5.13 17.26
C GLY A 348 -20.31 6.09 17.22
N HIS A 349 -20.41 7.27 16.59
CA HIS A 349 -19.27 8.16 16.38
C HIS A 349 -18.60 8.60 17.69
N ARG A 350 -19.40 9.05 18.66
CA ARG A 350 -18.89 9.49 19.96
C ARG A 350 -18.09 8.42 20.69
N GLU A 351 -18.59 7.18 20.70
CA GLU A 351 -17.92 6.05 21.34
C GLU A 351 -16.56 5.75 20.67
N ARG A 352 -16.51 5.79 19.33
CA ARG A 352 -15.27 5.63 18.57
C ARG A 352 -14.30 6.80 18.78
N PHE A 353 -14.82 8.01 18.94
CA PHE A 353 -14.01 9.18 19.28
C PHE A 353 -13.38 9.04 20.68
N GLU A 354 -14.15 8.59 21.68
CA GLU A 354 -13.63 8.35 23.03
C GLU A 354 -12.53 7.28 23.02
N ARG A 355 -12.61 6.26 22.15
CA ARG A 355 -11.54 5.26 21.96
C ARG A 355 -10.23 5.86 21.44
N ILE A 356 -10.28 6.74 20.44
CA ILE A 356 -9.04 7.36 19.93
C ILE A 356 -8.44 8.33 20.95
N VAL A 357 -9.26 9.08 21.70
CA VAL A 357 -8.77 9.93 22.81
C VAL A 357 -8.10 9.09 23.88
N ALA A 358 -8.73 8.00 24.33
CA ALA A 358 -8.15 7.09 25.30
C ALA A 358 -6.83 6.45 24.81
N PHE A 359 -6.73 6.15 23.50
CA PHE A 359 -5.48 5.68 22.89
C PHE A 359 -4.38 6.74 22.92
N LEU A 360 -4.70 8.00 22.63
CA LEU A 360 -3.75 9.12 22.70
C LEU A 360 -3.26 9.31 24.14
N ASP A 361 -4.18 9.36 25.11
CA ASP A 361 -3.86 9.51 26.54
C ASP A 361 -3.00 8.35 27.05
N ARG A 362 -3.32 7.10 26.66
CA ARG A 362 -2.55 5.91 27.01
C ARG A 362 -1.10 5.96 26.52
N ASN A 363 -0.86 6.66 25.42
CA ASN A 363 0.47 6.83 24.81
C ASN A 363 1.10 8.19 25.14
N ASP A 364 0.63 8.88 26.18
CA ASP A 364 1.16 10.17 26.65
C ASP A 364 1.17 11.24 25.54
N LEU A 365 0.13 11.26 24.70
CA LEU A 365 -0.05 12.25 23.65
C LEU A 365 -1.11 13.26 24.07
N GLU A 366 -0.65 14.41 24.55
CA GLU A 366 -1.49 15.60 24.72
C GLU A 366 -2.17 15.93 23.39
N ASN A 367 -3.45 16.26 23.47
CA ASN A 367 -4.27 16.42 22.28
C ASN A 367 -5.25 17.59 22.40
N THR A 368 -5.78 18.01 21.25
CA THR A 368 -6.70 19.15 21.13
C THR A 368 -7.98 19.01 21.92
N TYR A 369 -8.43 17.76 22.12
CA TYR A 369 -9.68 17.48 22.80
C TYR A 369 -9.53 17.53 24.32
N SER A 370 -8.46 16.95 24.86
CA SER A 370 -8.18 16.94 26.30
C SER A 370 -7.79 18.32 26.84
N HIS A 371 -7.11 19.17 26.05
CA HIS A 371 -6.77 20.53 26.51
C HIS A 371 -7.90 21.56 26.28
N GLY A 372 -8.89 21.23 25.44
CA GLY A 372 -10.18 21.93 25.39
C GLY A 372 -10.40 22.89 24.23
N ASP A 373 -9.43 23.19 23.36
CA ASP A 373 -9.66 24.05 22.18
C ASP A 373 -10.33 23.30 21.02
N ARG A 374 -10.33 21.96 21.06
CA ARG A 374 -10.92 21.07 20.06
C ARG A 374 -10.40 21.32 18.63
N GLY A 375 -9.20 21.87 18.51
CA GLY A 375 -8.52 22.19 17.26
C GLY A 375 -8.87 23.55 16.68
N ALA A 376 -9.53 24.44 17.43
CA ALA A 376 -9.92 25.76 16.96
C ALA A 376 -8.72 26.61 16.49
N ALA A 377 -7.58 26.55 17.20
CA ALA A 377 -6.38 27.28 16.78
C ALA A 377 -5.79 26.72 15.47
N PHE A 378 -5.83 25.40 15.30
CA PHE A 378 -5.42 24.73 14.06
C PHE A 378 -6.31 25.17 12.89
N ASP A 379 -7.64 25.12 13.08
CA ASP A 379 -8.61 25.49 12.05
C ASP A 379 -8.48 26.97 11.64
N ALA A 380 -8.31 27.88 12.62
CA ALA A 380 -8.09 29.30 12.35
C ALA A 380 -6.81 29.55 11.55
N ARG A 381 -5.72 28.84 11.87
CA ARG A 381 -4.46 28.94 11.12
C ARG A 381 -4.60 28.38 9.71
N LEU A 382 -5.33 27.29 9.53
CA LEU A 382 -5.58 26.68 8.22
C LEU A 382 -6.43 27.60 7.33
N ALA A 383 -7.50 28.19 7.90
CA ALA A 383 -8.39 29.12 7.19
C ALA A 383 -7.71 30.44 6.75
N ALA A 384 -6.55 30.78 7.35
CA ALA A 384 -5.77 31.95 6.95
C ALA A 384 -4.86 31.70 5.74
N LEU A 385 -4.79 30.46 5.23
CA LEU A 385 -3.97 30.10 4.08
C LEU A 385 -4.74 30.23 2.77
N ASP A 386 -4.03 30.66 1.73
CA ASP A 386 -4.51 30.59 0.35
C ASP A 386 -4.17 29.20 -0.22
N LEU A 387 -5.08 28.24 -0.01
CA LEU A 387 -4.91 26.86 -0.46
C LEU A 387 -5.32 26.72 -1.93
N PRO A 388 -4.56 25.98 -2.76
CA PRO A 388 -4.89 25.83 -4.17
C PRO A 388 -6.19 25.01 -4.34
N PRO A 389 -6.96 25.26 -5.42
CA PRO A 389 -8.07 24.40 -5.81
C PRO A 389 -7.56 23.00 -6.21
N SER A 390 -8.46 22.03 -6.30
CA SER A 390 -8.12 20.76 -6.93
C SER A 390 -7.68 20.97 -8.38
N MET A 391 -6.59 20.32 -8.77
CA MET A 391 -6.01 20.47 -10.11
C MET A 391 -6.94 19.87 -11.17
N PRO A 392 -7.31 20.62 -12.24
CA PRO A 392 -8.08 20.09 -13.36
C PRO A 392 -7.17 19.43 -14.40
N VAL A 393 -7.76 18.95 -15.50
CA VAL A 393 -6.99 18.54 -16.69
C VAL A 393 -6.37 19.78 -17.32
N TRP A 394 -5.06 19.72 -17.61
CA TRP A 394 -4.39 20.78 -18.35
C TRP A 394 -4.98 20.91 -19.76
N ASP A 395 -5.44 22.11 -20.10
CA ASP A 395 -6.12 22.43 -21.36
C ASP A 395 -5.17 22.95 -22.46
N GLY A 396 -3.86 22.91 -22.22
CA GLY A 396 -2.84 23.44 -23.11
C GLY A 396 -2.52 24.93 -22.91
N SER A 397 -3.24 25.63 -22.02
CA SER A 397 -2.98 27.04 -21.72
C SER A 397 -1.66 27.24 -20.95
N ASP A 398 -1.15 28.48 -20.95
CA ASP A 398 -0.02 28.85 -20.11
C ASP A 398 -0.50 29.05 -18.67
N ASP A 399 -0.34 28.00 -17.87
CA ASP A 399 -0.64 27.94 -16.44
C ASP A 399 0.59 28.27 -15.57
N GLY A 400 1.67 28.77 -16.17
CA GLY A 400 2.93 29.06 -15.48
C GLY A 400 3.80 27.83 -15.16
N HIS A 401 3.35 26.61 -15.51
CA HIS A 401 4.10 25.38 -15.27
C HIS A 401 4.93 24.90 -16.48
N MET A 402 4.86 25.59 -17.62
CA MET A 402 5.55 25.19 -18.86
C MET A 402 7.07 25.01 -18.70
N ARG A 403 7.74 25.90 -17.95
CA ARG A 403 9.18 25.78 -17.66
C ARG A 403 9.48 24.50 -16.87
N TYR A 404 8.71 24.23 -15.82
CA TYR A 404 8.83 22.99 -15.06
C TYR A 404 8.59 21.79 -15.98
N ARG A 405 7.61 21.90 -16.89
CA ARG A 405 7.28 20.84 -17.83
C ARG A 405 8.49 20.43 -18.68
N ILE A 406 9.03 21.40 -19.39
CA ILE A 406 10.16 21.19 -20.31
C ILE A 406 11.40 20.70 -19.54
N ALA A 407 11.71 21.30 -18.39
CA ALA A 407 12.89 20.94 -17.60
C ALA A 407 12.81 19.49 -17.12
N ARG A 408 11.65 19.07 -16.57
CA ARG A 408 11.46 17.72 -16.06
C ARG A 408 11.46 16.68 -17.17
N LEU A 409 10.87 16.99 -18.33
CA LEU A 409 10.91 16.10 -19.49
C LEU A 409 12.37 15.84 -19.92
N ARG A 410 13.18 16.90 -19.98
CA ARG A 410 14.62 16.79 -20.28
C ARG A 410 15.37 15.96 -19.23
N GLU A 411 15.08 16.14 -17.95
CA GLU A 411 15.66 15.31 -16.87
C GLU A 411 15.26 13.83 -17.01
N ARG A 412 13.98 13.54 -17.28
CA ARG A 412 13.49 12.17 -17.46
C ARG A 412 14.11 11.50 -18.69
N LEU A 413 14.25 12.23 -19.80
CA LEU A 413 14.94 11.73 -21.00
C LEU A 413 16.41 11.40 -20.69
N ALA A 414 17.15 12.32 -20.07
CA ALA A 414 18.54 12.08 -19.69
C ALA A 414 18.70 10.88 -18.73
N ALA A 415 17.78 10.73 -17.77
CA ALA A 415 17.77 9.58 -16.86
C ALA A 415 17.42 8.26 -17.58
N SER A 416 16.48 8.30 -18.53
CA SER A 416 16.11 7.16 -19.38
C SER A 416 17.30 6.71 -20.22
N ASP A 417 17.99 7.64 -20.88
CA ASP A 417 19.18 7.36 -21.69
C ASP A 417 20.30 6.73 -20.85
N ALA A 418 20.56 7.26 -19.65
CA ALA A 418 21.53 6.68 -18.73
C ALA A 418 21.14 5.26 -18.27
N LYS A 419 19.85 5.01 -18.03
CA LYS A 419 19.33 3.68 -17.67
C LYS A 419 19.42 2.70 -18.85
N LEU A 420 19.13 3.15 -20.07
CA LEU A 420 19.28 2.35 -21.29
C LEU A 420 20.74 1.97 -21.52
N ALA A 421 21.68 2.90 -21.37
CA ALA A 421 23.11 2.62 -21.47
C ALA A 421 23.55 1.57 -20.43
N THR A 422 23.11 1.73 -19.18
CA THR A 422 23.43 0.78 -18.09
C THR A 422 22.83 -0.60 -18.34
N THR A 423 21.58 -0.67 -18.80
CA THR A 423 20.89 -1.94 -19.12
C THR A 423 21.56 -2.63 -20.30
N GLY A 424 21.93 -1.87 -21.35
CA GLY A 424 22.68 -2.38 -22.49
C GLY A 424 24.02 -2.98 -22.09
N ALA A 425 24.78 -2.30 -21.22
CA ALA A 425 26.04 -2.83 -20.68
C ALA A 425 25.85 -4.13 -19.88
N LYS A 426 24.79 -4.21 -19.05
CA LYS A 426 24.44 -5.43 -18.31
C LYS A 426 24.04 -6.57 -19.22
N LEU A 427 23.26 -6.29 -20.27
CA LEU A 427 22.84 -7.27 -21.27
C LEU A 427 24.06 -7.84 -22.00
N ALA A 428 24.94 -6.99 -22.53
CA ALA A 428 26.17 -7.42 -23.17
C ALA A 428 27.06 -8.29 -22.25
N ALA A 429 27.17 -7.92 -20.97
CA ALA A 429 27.89 -8.72 -19.98
C ALA A 429 27.22 -10.08 -19.70
N ALA A 430 25.88 -10.12 -19.67
CA ALA A 430 25.13 -11.36 -19.49
C ALA A 430 25.25 -12.29 -20.71
N GLU A 431 25.18 -11.75 -21.93
CA GLU A 431 25.40 -12.49 -23.17
C GLU A 431 26.80 -13.09 -23.24
N LYS A 432 27.83 -12.33 -22.81
CA LYS A 432 29.21 -12.83 -22.72
C LYS A 432 29.31 -13.99 -21.72
N ARG A 433 28.71 -13.87 -20.53
CA ARG A 433 28.68 -14.94 -19.53
C ARG A 433 27.94 -16.17 -20.04
N ALA A 434 26.77 -16.01 -20.67
CA ALA A 434 26.01 -17.10 -21.25
C ALA A 434 26.83 -17.87 -22.30
N THR A 435 27.53 -17.13 -23.17
CA THR A 435 28.46 -17.71 -24.16
C THR A 435 29.58 -18.51 -23.49
N GLU A 436 30.18 -17.98 -22.43
CA GLU A 436 31.24 -18.67 -21.69
C GLU A 436 30.71 -19.93 -20.96
N THR A 437 29.55 -19.84 -20.33
CA THR A 437 28.88 -20.98 -19.70
C THR A 437 28.54 -22.06 -20.72
N ALA A 438 28.05 -21.70 -21.91
CA ALA A 438 27.80 -22.65 -22.99
C ALA A 438 29.07 -23.39 -23.41
N ARG A 439 30.19 -22.68 -23.59
CA ARG A 439 31.50 -23.29 -23.88
C ARG A 439 31.93 -24.26 -22.79
N ARG A 440 31.83 -23.86 -21.52
CA ARG A 440 32.18 -24.72 -20.38
C ARG A 440 31.29 -25.97 -20.32
N LEU A 441 30.00 -25.84 -20.62
CA LEU A 441 29.07 -26.97 -20.67
C LEU A 441 29.44 -27.96 -21.78
N ASP A 442 29.82 -27.47 -22.95
CA ASP A 442 30.27 -28.32 -24.05
C ASP A 442 31.58 -29.06 -23.71
N THR A 443 32.55 -28.39 -23.09
CA THR A 443 33.76 -29.05 -22.58
C THR A 443 33.43 -30.13 -21.54
N ALA A 444 32.58 -29.83 -20.56
CA ALA A 444 32.17 -30.80 -19.54
C ALA A 444 31.44 -32.02 -20.15
N ARG A 445 30.64 -31.80 -21.20
CA ARG A 445 29.97 -32.89 -21.96
C ARG A 445 30.98 -33.78 -22.67
N GLN A 446 32.03 -33.21 -23.26
CA GLN A 446 33.11 -33.95 -23.89
C GLN A 446 33.87 -34.79 -22.85
N GLU A 447 34.30 -34.19 -21.74
CA GLU A 447 35.01 -34.89 -20.66
C GLU A 447 34.17 -36.04 -20.06
N LEU A 448 32.87 -35.83 -19.90
CA LEU A 448 31.96 -36.88 -19.44
C LEU A 448 31.87 -38.04 -20.43
N THR A 449 31.87 -37.75 -21.73
CA THR A 449 31.85 -38.75 -22.81
C THR A 449 33.15 -39.56 -22.78
N ASP A 450 34.31 -38.90 -22.75
CA ASP A 450 35.62 -39.55 -22.65
C ASP A 450 35.73 -40.44 -21.40
N THR A 451 35.22 -39.94 -20.26
CA THR A 451 35.23 -40.69 -19.00
C THR A 451 34.37 -41.94 -19.09
N ARG A 452 33.18 -41.85 -19.73
CA ARG A 452 32.31 -43.01 -20.00
C ARG A 452 33.00 -44.04 -20.90
N GLU A 453 33.69 -43.60 -21.94
CA GLU A 453 34.44 -44.51 -22.82
C GLU A 453 35.60 -45.21 -22.08
N ARG A 454 36.35 -44.48 -21.26
CA ARG A 454 37.43 -45.04 -20.42
C ARG A 454 36.89 -46.03 -19.40
N LEU A 455 35.75 -45.74 -18.77
CA LEU A 455 35.10 -46.65 -17.83
C LEU A 455 34.68 -47.94 -18.54
N ALA A 456 34.02 -47.85 -19.69
CA ALA A 456 33.65 -49.01 -20.50
C ALA A 456 34.87 -49.82 -20.99
N ALA A 457 36.00 -49.19 -21.26
CA ALA A 457 37.25 -49.88 -21.58
C ALA A 457 37.84 -50.60 -20.36
N LEU A 458 37.79 -49.98 -19.17
CA LEU A 458 38.20 -50.58 -17.90
C LEU A 458 37.34 -51.79 -17.54
N GLU A 459 36.02 -51.69 -17.64
CA GLU A 459 35.08 -52.80 -17.41
C GLU A 459 35.35 -53.98 -18.35
N ARG A 460 35.64 -53.70 -19.62
CA ARG A 460 36.08 -54.74 -20.59
C ARG A 460 37.42 -55.38 -20.21
N ARG A 461 38.37 -54.61 -19.67
CA ARG A 461 39.65 -55.15 -19.19
C ARG A 461 39.47 -56.00 -17.93
N VAL A 462 38.69 -55.55 -16.96
CA VAL A 462 38.41 -56.26 -15.70
C VAL A 462 37.70 -57.59 -16.00
N SER A 463 36.63 -57.59 -16.79
CA SER A 463 35.96 -58.83 -17.19
C SER A 463 36.88 -59.78 -17.98
N GLY A 464 37.80 -59.24 -18.78
CA GLY A 464 38.85 -60.01 -19.46
C GLY A 464 39.91 -60.60 -18.53
N VAL A 465 40.17 -59.98 -17.37
CA VAL A 465 41.05 -60.50 -16.31
C VAL A 465 40.30 -61.57 -15.50
N GLU A 466 39.05 -61.34 -15.14
CA GLU A 466 38.20 -62.32 -14.43
C GLU A 466 38.01 -63.60 -15.23
N LYS A 467 37.74 -63.50 -16.54
CA LYS A 467 37.68 -64.67 -17.44
C LYS A 467 39.00 -65.42 -17.50
N ARG A 468 40.14 -64.72 -17.56
CA ARG A 468 41.48 -65.35 -17.56
C ARG A 468 41.82 -66.00 -16.22
N ALA A 469 41.42 -65.39 -15.10
CA ALA A 469 41.57 -65.96 -13.76
C ALA A 469 40.70 -67.22 -13.58
N MET A 470 39.44 -67.20 -14.06
CA MET A 470 38.57 -68.38 -14.07
C MET A 470 39.14 -69.54 -14.90
N VAL A 471 39.73 -69.26 -16.07
CA VAL A 471 40.34 -70.28 -16.92
C VAL A 471 41.60 -70.88 -16.26
N ARG A 472 42.41 -70.07 -15.56
CA ARG A 472 43.62 -70.55 -14.87
C ARG A 472 43.35 -71.27 -13.55
N ILE A 473 42.35 -70.82 -12.78
CA ILE A 473 42.13 -71.27 -11.39
C ILE A 473 40.98 -72.30 -11.31
N GLY A 474 40.06 -72.30 -12.29
CA GLY A 474 38.91 -73.19 -12.35
C GLY A 474 39.23 -74.70 -12.25
N PRO A 475 40.31 -75.20 -12.89
CA PRO A 475 40.72 -76.61 -12.74
C PRO A 475 41.25 -76.94 -11.33
N ALA A 476 41.86 -75.99 -10.63
CA ALA A 476 42.42 -76.19 -9.29
C ALA A 476 41.35 -76.18 -8.18
N LEU A 477 40.31 -75.36 -8.33
CA LEU A 477 39.20 -75.26 -7.37
C LEU A 477 38.20 -76.43 -7.48
N ARG A 478 37.96 -76.98 -8.68
CA ARG A 478 37.12 -78.20 -8.85
C ARG A 478 37.75 -79.47 -8.25
N ARG A 479 39.07 -79.52 -8.05
CA ARG A 479 39.72 -80.65 -7.37
C ARG A 479 39.64 -80.57 -5.84
N ARG A 480 39.41 -79.39 -5.25
CA ARG A 480 39.35 -79.21 -3.78
C ARG A 480 37.95 -79.40 -3.18
N THR A 481 36.88 -79.17 -3.93
CA THR A 481 35.49 -79.33 -3.45
C THR A 481 34.95 -80.76 -3.54
N ARG A 482 35.62 -81.67 -4.25
CA ARG A 482 35.26 -83.11 -4.25
C ARG A 482 35.90 -83.92 -3.12
N GLY A 483 36.75 -83.32 -2.28
CA GLY A 483 37.44 -84.00 -1.16
C GLY A 483 36.86 -83.76 0.24
N LEU A 484 35.81 -82.93 0.39
CA LEU A 484 35.33 -82.45 1.70
C LEU A 484 33.87 -82.84 2.04
N LEU A 485 33.25 -83.75 1.28
CA LEU A 485 31.87 -84.23 1.50
C LEU A 485 31.79 -85.76 1.67
N GLY A 486 32.57 -86.31 2.61
CA GLY A 486 32.45 -87.69 3.08
C GLY A 486 33.03 -87.87 4.49
N TRP A 487 32.21 -88.38 5.41
CA TRP A 487 32.39 -88.57 6.88
C TRP A 487 32.24 -87.32 7.76
N GLY A 488 31.39 -87.23 8.79
CA GLY A 488 30.43 -88.18 9.39
C GLY A 488 30.33 -88.01 10.91
N GLY A 489 29.26 -87.35 11.40
CA GLY A 489 28.47 -87.71 12.61
C GLY A 489 28.99 -87.55 14.06
N GLY A 490 28.28 -86.70 14.84
CA GLY A 490 27.87 -86.89 16.26
C GLY A 490 28.90 -86.60 17.38
N ARG A 491 28.59 -86.11 18.59
CA ARG A 491 27.37 -85.69 19.31
C ARG A 491 27.80 -84.79 20.51
N LYS A 492 26.94 -83.84 20.86
CA LYS A 492 26.86 -83.08 22.14
C LYS A 492 26.82 -84.01 23.38
N THR A 493 27.30 -83.68 24.57
CA THR A 493 28.06 -82.54 25.14
C THR A 493 28.72 -83.02 26.45
N GLY A 494 29.99 -82.71 26.64
CA GLY A 494 30.83 -83.08 27.79
C GLY A 494 32.28 -82.96 27.39
#